data_AF-A0A1B6MHZ2-F1
#
_entry.id   AF-A0A1B6MHZ2-F1
#
_cell.length_a   1.000
_cell.length_b   1.000
_cell.length_c   1.000
_cell.angle_alpha   90.00
_cell.angle_beta   90.00
_cell.angle_gamma   90.00
#
_symmetry.space_group_name_H-M   'P 1'
#
loop_
_entity.id
_entity.type
_entity.pdbx_description
1 polymer ?
#
loop_
_entity_poly.entity_id
_entity_poly.type
_entity_poly.pdbx_seq_one_letter_code
_entity_poly.pdbx_strand_id
1 'polypeptide(L)'
;MASYKLRRRRTKYTQMLQRDFSIDVSLEPTQSVVICNAGLVSGVKYEEVAKLFTQYGLVESIVMVPKKSYCFVVYSSVSAAAEAYDAINGKEKLANMDSPVYLLYSTSVPSEFGLSESHPLPEGLVLLSDFVTEEEEERLLNSVHWDLDDHKEKGKTLKHRRVKHFGFEFRYDNNNVDKDSPLEEAIPLECDFIGERLAKLGHPLSWTPDQLTVNQYQRGQGIPSHIDTHSAFESPILSLSLGSDVVMEFRRGGRHVPVLLPRRSLLLMDGESRYAWSHGITPRTMDVVAVAGGLSVRDRACRTSFTLRKVRQESCNCDYVDYCDSQQPHIHIPDHEASRLEELYVHKVYNSIASHFSETRTKQWPNVTEFLLSFSVGSILIDAGCGNGKYFGVNPLVFQMGFDRSVGLAGITQSRGHEVFVGDCLRLPVRDEVADGIISVAVLHHLSTQSRRLCAVSEMARVLAPGGRALITVWARSQTQQDLSAYLKQDRKNRRRDVDSVSESNNVISEIPARSEESNQELLQSNLGSNILKENIQRTDENNRTCECSDFQLPVHTARTEFQHPDVFVPWKVKSKETNHQTKEVFLRYYHVFEENELNELCSALTDITKLQTYYTEGNWCIIFEKKS
;
A
#
# COMPACT_ATOMS: atom_id res chain seq x y z
N MET A 1 10.97 19.33 -40.84
CA MET A 1 10.84 18.64 -39.54
C MET A 1 9.95 19.35 -38.51
N ALA A 2 10.01 20.69 -38.37
CA ALA A 2 9.21 21.44 -37.38
C ALA A 2 7.68 21.27 -37.55
N SER A 3 7.17 21.38 -38.78
CA SER A 3 5.73 21.20 -39.08
C SER A 3 5.18 19.81 -38.73
N TYR A 4 5.96 18.74 -38.95
CA TYR A 4 5.57 17.37 -38.58
C TYR A 4 5.50 17.17 -37.06
N LYS A 5 6.49 17.68 -36.31
CA LYS A 5 6.51 17.62 -34.84
C LYS A 5 5.31 18.36 -34.24
N LEU A 6 4.99 19.54 -34.78
CA LEU A 6 3.87 20.36 -34.33
C LEU A 6 2.53 19.69 -34.59
N ARG A 7 2.34 19.08 -35.77
CA ARG A 7 1.15 18.27 -36.09
C ARG A 7 0.98 17.07 -35.15
N ARG A 8 2.06 16.33 -34.88
CA ARG A 8 2.04 15.18 -33.96
C ARG A 8 1.71 15.60 -32.52
N ARG A 9 2.29 16.70 -32.04
CA ARG A 9 2.00 17.27 -30.72
C ARG A 9 0.54 17.72 -30.63
N ARG A 10 0.03 18.42 -31.64
CA ARG A 10 -1.38 18.81 -31.72
C ARG A 10 -2.30 17.60 -31.57
N THR A 11 -2.15 16.57 -32.41
CA THR A 11 -2.99 15.36 -32.31
C THR A 11 -2.94 14.72 -30.92
N LYS A 12 -1.74 14.60 -30.33
CA LYS A 12 -1.57 14.03 -28.99
C LYS A 12 -2.29 14.86 -27.92
N TYR A 13 -2.06 16.17 -27.87
CA TYR A 13 -2.62 17.02 -26.81
C TYR A 13 -4.11 17.30 -27.01
N THR A 14 -4.63 17.37 -28.23
CA THR A 14 -6.08 17.40 -28.48
C THR A 14 -6.76 16.17 -27.87
N GLN A 15 -6.22 14.96 -28.08
CA GLN A 15 -6.77 13.75 -27.48
C GLN A 15 -6.67 13.74 -25.94
N MET A 16 -5.55 14.24 -25.39
CA MET A 16 -5.35 14.30 -23.93
C MET A 16 -6.30 15.29 -23.28
N LEU A 17 -6.43 16.50 -23.82
CA LEU A 17 -7.31 17.56 -23.31
C LEU A 17 -8.78 17.13 -23.35
N GLN A 18 -9.20 16.50 -24.44
CA GLN A 18 -10.55 15.97 -24.56
C GLN A 18 -10.84 14.85 -23.54
N ARG A 19 -9.90 13.92 -23.38
CA ARG A 19 -10.03 12.82 -22.42
C ARG A 19 -10.02 13.31 -20.97
N ASP A 20 -9.14 14.26 -20.66
CA ASP A 20 -8.85 14.64 -19.28
C ASP A 20 -9.87 15.68 -18.77
N PHE A 21 -10.36 16.59 -19.63
CA PHE A 21 -11.20 17.72 -19.23
C PHE A 21 -12.32 18.08 -20.21
N SER A 22 -12.54 17.30 -21.29
CA SER A 22 -13.47 17.66 -22.37
C SER A 22 -13.18 19.05 -22.97
N ILE A 23 -11.89 19.41 -23.08
CA ILE A 23 -11.43 20.69 -23.64
C ILE A 23 -11.03 20.51 -25.09
N ASP A 24 -11.63 21.32 -25.97
CA ASP A 24 -11.30 21.38 -27.38
C ASP A 24 -10.11 22.31 -27.67
N VAL A 25 -9.36 21.96 -28.71
CA VAL A 25 -8.27 22.79 -29.25
C VAL A 25 -8.80 23.61 -30.41
N SER A 26 -8.59 24.93 -30.34
CA SER A 26 -8.98 25.86 -31.40
C SER A 26 -7.88 26.02 -32.45
N LEU A 27 -8.28 26.23 -33.71
CA LEU A 27 -7.38 26.68 -34.79
C LEU A 27 -7.25 28.20 -34.80
N GLU A 28 -8.29 28.90 -34.39
CA GLU A 28 -8.31 30.36 -34.26
C GLU A 28 -7.78 30.78 -32.88
N PRO A 29 -7.10 31.95 -32.78
CA PRO A 29 -6.61 32.46 -31.51
C PRO A 29 -7.71 32.61 -30.46
N THR A 30 -7.40 32.17 -29.24
CA THR A 30 -8.24 32.38 -28.04
C THR A 30 -7.41 33.04 -26.96
N GLN A 31 -8.05 33.50 -25.87
CA GLN A 31 -7.33 34.02 -24.69
C GLN A 31 -6.47 32.96 -23.97
N SER A 32 -6.76 31.68 -24.20
CA SER A 32 -6.17 30.56 -23.45
C SER A 32 -5.21 29.77 -24.31
N VAL A 33 -3.98 29.59 -23.82
CA VAL A 33 -2.93 28.84 -24.50
C VAL A 33 -2.48 27.67 -23.63
N VAL A 34 -2.48 26.47 -24.21
CA VAL A 34 -1.93 25.25 -23.60
C VAL A 34 -0.45 25.15 -23.94
N ILE A 35 0.38 24.97 -22.92
CA ILE A 35 1.81 24.70 -23.08
C ILE A 35 2.04 23.20 -23.05
N CYS A 36 2.33 22.63 -24.22
CA CYS A 36 2.57 21.20 -24.38
C CYS A 36 3.95 20.82 -23.83
N ASN A 37 4.01 19.69 -23.13
CA ASN A 37 5.23 19.09 -22.58
C ASN A 37 5.89 19.95 -21.48
N ALA A 38 5.12 20.88 -20.92
CA ALA A 38 5.52 21.77 -19.86
C ALA A 38 4.44 21.75 -18.77
N GLY A 39 4.63 20.90 -17.77
CA GLY A 39 3.72 20.79 -16.62
C GLY A 39 4.45 20.22 -15.42
N LEU A 40 3.74 20.01 -14.32
CA LEU A 40 4.32 19.61 -13.05
C LEU A 40 5.12 18.29 -13.15
N VAL A 41 4.64 17.29 -13.91
CA VAL A 41 5.38 16.01 -14.08
C VAL A 41 6.66 16.18 -14.90
N SER A 42 6.75 17.24 -15.68
CA SER A 42 7.93 17.55 -16.49
C SER A 42 8.94 18.43 -15.76
N GLY A 43 8.75 18.70 -14.45
CA GLY A 43 9.68 19.55 -13.68
C GLY A 43 9.53 21.04 -13.96
N VAL A 44 8.47 21.46 -14.67
CA VAL A 44 8.26 22.87 -15.00
C VAL A 44 7.69 23.64 -13.82
N LYS A 45 8.35 24.74 -13.47
CA LYS A 45 7.99 25.62 -12.36
C LYS A 45 6.99 26.69 -12.80
N TYR A 46 6.07 27.05 -11.90
CA TYR A 46 5.11 28.14 -12.13
C TYR A 46 5.84 29.45 -12.50
N GLU A 47 6.90 29.76 -11.76
CA GLU A 47 7.67 30.99 -11.87
C GLU A 47 8.36 31.11 -13.24
N GLU A 48 8.77 29.98 -13.82
CA GLU A 48 9.38 29.93 -15.15
C GLU A 48 8.34 30.22 -16.24
N VAL A 49 7.14 29.66 -16.10
CA VAL A 49 6.02 29.93 -17.01
C VAL A 49 5.59 31.40 -16.89
N ALA A 50 5.38 31.89 -15.67
CA ALA A 50 5.02 33.28 -15.42
C ALA A 50 6.05 34.25 -16.01
N LYS A 51 7.33 34.03 -15.76
CA LYS A 51 8.42 34.86 -16.28
C LYS A 51 8.46 34.90 -17.81
N LEU A 52 8.20 33.78 -18.49
CA LEU A 52 8.23 33.73 -19.95
C LEU A 52 6.98 34.38 -20.57
N PHE A 53 5.79 34.10 -20.04
CA PHE A 53 4.54 34.47 -20.70
C PHE A 53 4.05 35.89 -20.38
N THR A 54 4.40 36.44 -19.21
CA THR A 54 4.04 37.83 -18.84
C THR A 54 4.70 38.90 -19.71
N GLN A 55 5.71 38.54 -20.51
CA GLN A 55 6.39 39.44 -21.43
C GLN A 55 5.53 39.86 -22.63
N TYR A 56 4.46 39.11 -22.92
CA TYR A 56 3.62 39.29 -24.12
C TYR A 56 2.24 39.90 -23.80
N GLY A 57 1.99 40.25 -22.54
CA GLY A 57 0.74 40.86 -22.11
C GLY A 57 0.33 40.46 -20.70
N LEU A 58 -0.79 41.01 -20.23
CA LEU A 58 -1.34 40.71 -18.91
C LEU A 58 -1.88 39.27 -18.88
N VAL A 59 -1.27 38.45 -18.03
CA VAL A 59 -1.71 37.08 -17.74
C VAL A 59 -2.69 37.13 -16.57
N GLU A 60 -3.93 36.68 -16.81
CA GLU A 60 -4.98 36.59 -15.79
C GLU A 60 -4.78 35.40 -14.86
N SER A 61 -4.41 34.25 -15.43
CA SER A 61 -4.14 33.04 -14.65
C SER A 61 -3.19 32.08 -15.35
N ILE A 62 -2.52 31.25 -14.55
CA ILE A 62 -1.68 30.15 -15.02
C ILE A 62 -2.16 28.88 -14.31
N VAL A 63 -2.69 27.94 -15.08
CA VAL A 63 -3.27 26.71 -14.52
C VAL A 63 -2.26 25.57 -14.64
N MET A 64 -1.56 25.29 -13.54
CA MET A 64 -0.61 24.20 -13.42
C MET A 64 -1.33 22.91 -13.01
N VAL A 65 -1.40 21.92 -13.91
CA VAL A 65 -2.27 20.76 -13.72
C VAL A 65 -1.56 19.61 -12.99
N PRO A 66 -2.07 19.14 -11.83
CA PRO A 66 -1.52 18.00 -11.10
C PRO A 66 -1.37 16.75 -11.96
N LYS A 67 -0.23 16.05 -11.83
CA LYS A 67 0.06 14.78 -12.52
C LYS A 67 0.04 14.87 -14.06
N LYS A 68 0.12 16.06 -14.65
CA LYS A 68 0.16 16.25 -16.11
C LYS A 68 1.47 16.88 -16.58
N SER A 69 1.73 16.71 -17.88
CA SER A 69 2.89 17.26 -18.62
C SER A 69 2.48 18.46 -19.49
N TYR A 70 1.46 19.20 -19.07
CA TYR A 70 1.01 20.43 -19.71
C TYR A 70 0.38 21.36 -18.66
N CYS A 71 0.36 22.64 -18.97
CA CYS A 71 -0.30 23.69 -18.19
C CYS A 71 -0.96 24.69 -19.15
N PHE A 72 -1.73 25.63 -18.58
CA PHE A 72 -2.42 26.67 -19.33
C PHE A 72 -1.96 28.05 -18.90
N VAL A 73 -2.00 28.99 -19.83
CA VAL A 73 -1.86 30.43 -19.59
C VAL A 73 -3.08 31.11 -20.17
N VAL A 74 -3.73 31.95 -19.37
CA VAL A 74 -4.91 32.74 -19.77
C VAL A 74 -4.49 34.20 -19.80
N TYR A 75 -4.62 34.83 -20.96
CA TYR A 75 -4.37 36.26 -21.15
C TYR A 75 -5.67 37.06 -21.07
N SER A 76 -5.55 38.33 -20.68
CA SER A 76 -6.70 39.24 -20.69
C SER A 76 -7.20 39.59 -22.09
N SER A 77 -6.39 39.35 -23.15
CA SER A 77 -6.78 39.59 -24.53
C SER A 77 -6.31 38.49 -25.48
N VAL A 78 -7.10 38.24 -26.54
CA VAL A 78 -6.75 37.32 -27.62
C VAL A 78 -5.49 37.77 -28.38
N SER A 79 -5.27 39.09 -28.50
CA SER A 79 -4.07 39.65 -29.17
C SER A 79 -2.79 39.25 -28.43
N ALA A 80 -2.77 39.41 -27.10
CA ALA A 80 -1.61 39.02 -26.27
C ALA A 80 -1.32 37.51 -26.36
N ALA A 81 -2.37 36.68 -26.33
CA ALA A 81 -2.22 35.24 -26.51
C ALA A 81 -1.66 34.88 -27.90
N ALA A 82 -2.08 35.58 -28.95
CA ALA A 82 -1.58 35.39 -30.31
C ALA A 82 -0.11 35.83 -30.47
N GLU A 83 0.26 36.97 -29.90
CA GLU A 83 1.64 37.45 -29.86
C GLU A 83 2.56 36.46 -29.13
N ALA A 84 2.13 35.96 -27.97
CA ALA A 84 2.84 34.92 -27.24
C ALA A 84 2.98 33.63 -28.05
N TYR A 85 1.90 33.20 -28.72
CA TYR A 85 1.92 32.01 -29.57
C TYR A 85 2.94 32.13 -30.71
N ASP A 86 2.93 33.25 -31.42
CA ASP A 86 3.82 33.46 -32.56
C ASP A 86 5.29 33.60 -32.14
N ALA A 87 5.56 34.21 -30.98
CA ALA A 87 6.91 34.35 -30.46
C ALA A 87 7.48 33.03 -29.92
N ILE A 88 6.67 32.25 -29.19
CA ILE A 88 7.17 31.11 -28.40
C ILE A 88 7.05 29.78 -29.13
N ASN A 89 5.95 29.53 -29.87
CA ASN A 89 5.56 28.19 -30.30
C ASN A 89 6.61 27.51 -31.20
N GLY A 90 7.28 26.49 -30.67
CA GLY A 90 8.34 25.76 -31.36
C GLY A 90 9.65 26.53 -31.52
N LYS A 91 9.80 27.70 -30.88
CA LYS A 91 10.96 28.60 -30.96
C LYS A 91 11.67 28.75 -29.62
N GLU A 92 10.91 29.07 -28.57
CA GLU A 92 11.44 29.32 -27.22
C GLU A 92 11.34 28.08 -26.33
N LYS A 93 12.17 28.04 -25.29
CA LYS A 93 12.23 26.95 -24.32
C LYS A 93 12.19 27.49 -22.88
N LEU A 94 11.66 26.68 -21.97
CA LEU A 94 11.78 26.94 -20.53
C LEU A 94 13.17 26.52 -20.04
N ALA A 95 13.63 27.10 -18.92
CA ALA A 95 15.01 26.99 -18.45
C ALA A 95 15.52 25.55 -18.31
N ASN A 96 14.66 24.63 -17.82
CA ASN A 96 15.02 23.22 -17.58
C ASN A 96 14.60 22.29 -18.73
N MET A 97 14.41 22.82 -19.95
CA MET A 97 14.01 22.03 -21.11
C MET A 97 15.09 22.04 -22.21
N ASP A 98 15.34 20.86 -22.78
CA ASP A 98 16.27 20.69 -23.91
C ASP A 98 15.63 21.02 -25.27
N SER A 99 14.30 21.10 -25.32
CA SER A 99 13.53 21.32 -26.54
C SER A 99 12.56 22.49 -26.39
N PRO A 100 12.24 23.22 -27.47
CA PRO A 100 11.26 24.28 -27.41
C PRO A 100 9.88 23.77 -27.00
N VAL A 101 9.12 24.65 -26.35
CA VAL A 101 7.73 24.35 -25.98
C VAL A 101 6.82 24.49 -27.21
N TYR A 102 5.74 23.74 -27.22
CA TYR A 102 4.73 23.81 -28.27
C TYR A 102 3.42 24.30 -27.69
N LEU A 103 2.77 25.21 -28.38
CA LEU A 103 1.56 25.89 -27.92
C LEU A 103 0.36 25.46 -28.75
N LEU A 104 -0.81 25.42 -28.12
CA LEU A 104 -2.11 25.20 -28.75
C LEU A 104 -3.12 26.16 -28.13
N TYR A 105 -4.04 26.71 -28.91
CA TYR A 105 -5.17 27.46 -28.36
C TYR A 105 -6.20 26.48 -27.77
N SER A 106 -6.75 26.78 -26.60
CA SER A 106 -7.87 26.03 -26.01
C SER A 106 -9.13 26.88 -25.97
N THR A 107 -10.29 26.22 -26.08
CA THR A 107 -11.60 26.88 -25.98
C THR A 107 -11.97 27.21 -24.52
N SER A 108 -11.40 26.48 -23.57
CA SER A 108 -11.56 26.69 -22.14
C SER A 108 -10.32 26.22 -21.37
N VAL A 109 -10.29 26.46 -20.07
CA VAL A 109 -9.31 25.92 -19.13
C VAL A 109 -10.01 25.17 -18.02
N PRO A 110 -9.36 24.17 -17.38
CA PRO A 110 -9.91 23.54 -16.20
C PRO A 110 -10.08 24.56 -15.06
N SER A 111 -11.01 24.29 -14.14
CA SER A 111 -11.09 25.03 -12.87
C SER A 111 -9.76 24.98 -12.14
N GLU A 112 -9.40 26.07 -11.45
CA GLU A 112 -8.10 26.22 -10.81
C GLU A 112 -7.77 25.05 -9.87
N PHE A 113 -6.59 24.47 -10.08
CA PHE A 113 -6.00 23.49 -9.17
C PHE A 113 -5.20 24.27 -8.12
N GLY A 114 -5.89 24.92 -7.19
CA GLY A 114 -5.28 25.13 -5.88
C GLY A 114 -5.11 23.78 -5.20
N LEU A 115 -4.26 23.68 -4.18
CA LEU A 115 -4.58 22.76 -3.09
C LEU A 115 -5.95 23.24 -2.59
N SER A 116 -7.03 22.60 -3.04
CA SER A 116 -8.40 23.07 -2.83
C SER A 116 -8.62 23.22 -1.33
N GLU A 117 -8.82 24.46 -0.90
CA GLU A 117 -8.87 24.88 0.50
C GLU A 117 -7.57 24.52 1.25
N SER A 118 -7.04 25.48 2.02
CA SER A 118 -6.11 25.18 3.10
C SER A 118 -6.81 24.18 4.03
N HIS A 119 -6.72 22.89 3.73
CA HIS A 119 -7.14 21.86 4.65
C HIS A 119 -6.37 22.19 5.92
N PRO A 120 -7.06 22.47 7.03
CA PRO A 120 -6.38 22.79 8.25
C PRO A 120 -5.39 21.66 8.50
N LEU A 121 -4.19 22.03 8.94
CA LEU A 121 -3.22 21.05 9.38
C LEU A 121 -3.91 20.09 10.36
N PRO A 122 -3.51 18.80 10.39
CA PRO A 122 -3.96 17.87 11.41
C PRO A 122 -3.97 18.54 12.78
N GLU A 123 -5.02 18.28 13.58
CA GLU A 123 -5.13 18.89 14.91
C GLU A 123 -3.90 18.53 15.77
N GLY A 124 -3.33 19.54 16.44
CA GLY A 124 -2.09 19.40 17.20
C GLY A 124 -0.80 19.43 16.35
N LEU A 125 -0.89 19.58 15.03
CA LEU A 125 0.27 19.80 14.17
C LEU A 125 0.60 21.30 14.07
N VAL A 126 1.82 21.67 14.45
CA VAL A 126 2.32 23.04 14.36
C VAL A 126 3.61 23.07 13.56
N LEU A 127 3.71 23.94 12.55
CA LEU A 127 4.92 24.15 11.77
C LEU A 127 5.48 25.55 12.06
N LEU A 128 6.69 25.59 12.61
CA LEU A 128 7.44 26.82 12.87
C LEU A 128 8.51 26.98 11.79
N SER A 129 8.26 27.88 10.84
CA SER A 129 9.23 28.25 9.80
C SER A 129 10.39 29.08 10.38
N ASP A 130 11.57 28.97 9.76
CA ASP A 130 12.79 29.70 10.16
C ASP A 130 13.07 29.61 11.68
N PHE A 131 12.80 28.43 12.26
CA PHE A 131 12.98 28.15 13.67
C PHE A 131 14.46 28.16 14.08
N VAL A 132 15.35 27.76 13.17
CA VAL A 132 16.81 27.88 13.35
C VAL A 132 17.42 28.84 12.36
N THR A 133 18.51 29.49 12.76
CA THR A 133 19.33 30.31 11.87
C THR A 133 20.21 29.44 10.97
N GLU A 134 20.82 30.03 9.94
CA GLU A 134 21.75 29.31 9.06
C GLU A 134 23.01 28.82 9.81
N GLU A 135 23.52 29.62 10.75
CA GLU A 135 24.65 29.23 11.60
C GLU A 135 24.30 28.08 12.55
N GLU A 136 23.08 28.05 13.08
CA GLU A 136 22.60 26.95 13.93
C GLU A 136 22.36 25.68 13.12
N GLU A 137 21.80 25.80 11.91
CA GLU A 137 21.65 24.69 10.96
C GLU A 137 23.01 24.05 10.65
N GLU A 138 24.03 24.87 10.37
CA GLU A 138 25.40 24.38 10.13
C GLU A 138 25.98 23.67 11.36
N ARG A 139 25.85 24.26 12.56
CA ARG A 139 26.31 23.65 13.81
C ARG A 139 25.64 22.30 14.08
N LEU A 140 24.33 22.22 13.90
CA LEU A 140 23.57 20.97 14.06
C LEU A 140 23.98 19.91 13.02
N LEU A 141 24.14 20.29 11.75
CA LEU A 141 24.59 19.35 10.73
C LEU A 141 26.00 18.80 11.01
N ASN A 142 26.88 19.65 11.57
CA ASN A 142 28.26 19.29 11.90
C ASN A 142 28.40 18.51 13.21
N SER A 143 27.41 18.54 14.11
CA SER A 143 27.43 17.75 15.35
C SER A 143 27.19 16.25 15.13
N VAL A 144 26.73 15.87 13.94
CA VAL A 144 26.50 14.47 13.58
C VAL A 144 27.70 13.92 12.83
N HIS A 145 28.54 13.19 13.55
CA HIS A 145 29.62 12.41 12.94
C HIS A 145 29.05 11.14 12.33
N TRP A 146 29.27 11.04 11.02
CA TRP A 146 28.85 9.96 10.16
C TRP A 146 30.05 9.06 9.92
N ASP A 147 30.22 7.98 10.68
CA ASP A 147 31.39 7.13 10.52
C ASP A 147 31.47 6.55 9.10
N LEU A 148 32.69 6.51 8.55
CA LEU A 148 32.98 5.99 7.20
C LEU A 148 32.93 4.45 7.17
N ASP A 149 33.06 3.80 8.33
CA ASP A 149 33.03 2.34 8.53
C ASP A 149 31.68 1.79 9.01
N ASP A 150 30.64 2.63 9.06
CA ASP A 150 29.25 2.29 9.43
C ASP A 150 28.56 1.36 8.41
N HIS A 151 29.30 0.93 7.37
CA HIS A 151 28.96 -0.20 6.53
C HIS A 151 29.25 -1.57 7.20
N LYS A 152 29.95 -1.60 8.34
CA LYS A 152 30.36 -2.83 9.04
C LYS A 152 30.04 -2.89 10.53
N GLU A 153 29.65 -1.80 11.20
CA GLU A 153 29.17 -1.88 12.57
C GLU A 153 27.67 -2.25 12.62
N LYS A 154 27.40 -3.46 13.14
CA LYS A 154 26.10 -3.95 13.64
C LYS A 154 24.86 -3.69 12.75
N GLY A 155 24.92 -4.07 11.48
CA GLY A 155 23.85 -4.86 10.86
C GLY A 155 22.45 -4.24 10.64
N LYS A 156 22.25 -2.92 10.65
CA LYS A 156 20.96 -2.31 10.28
C LYS A 156 21.07 -1.01 9.48
N THR A 157 21.79 -1.01 8.36
CA THR A 157 21.61 0.03 7.34
C THR A 157 20.22 -0.15 6.71
N LEU A 158 19.23 0.64 7.15
CA LEU A 158 17.96 0.76 6.43
C LEU A 158 18.29 1.17 5.00
N LYS A 159 18.07 0.27 4.02
CA LYS A 159 18.60 0.31 2.64
C LYS A 159 18.34 1.60 1.83
N HIS A 160 17.62 2.58 2.37
CA HIS A 160 17.13 3.76 1.67
C HIS A 160 17.46 5.11 2.33
N ARG A 161 18.11 5.17 3.51
CA ARG A 161 18.54 6.44 4.14
C ARG A 161 19.59 6.16 5.22
N ARG A 162 20.39 7.16 5.60
CA ARG A 162 21.26 7.04 6.78
C ARG A 162 20.50 7.41 8.03
N VAL A 163 20.69 6.65 9.11
CA VAL A 163 20.04 6.92 10.39
C VAL A 163 21.07 6.81 11.51
N LYS A 164 21.04 7.75 12.46
CA LYS A 164 21.81 7.72 13.70
C LYS A 164 20.89 8.02 14.89
N HIS A 165 21.14 7.39 16.03
CA HIS A 165 20.31 7.49 17.24
C HIS A 165 21.18 7.99 18.39
N PHE A 166 20.57 8.81 19.26
CA PHE A 166 21.18 9.34 20.48
C PHE A 166 20.22 9.16 21.65
N GLY A 167 20.78 8.96 22.85
CA GLY A 167 20.07 8.69 24.10
C GLY A 167 19.51 7.27 24.15
N PHE A 168 18.68 6.88 23.18
CA PHE A 168 18.15 5.53 23.07
C PHE A 168 18.13 5.03 21.62
N GLU A 169 18.47 3.75 21.43
CA GLU A 169 18.34 3.07 20.14
C GLU A 169 16.86 2.74 19.89
N PHE A 170 16.37 3.04 18.68
CA PHE A 170 15.05 2.60 18.25
C PHE A 170 15.21 1.35 17.39
N ARG A 171 14.65 0.25 17.89
CA ARG A 171 14.76 -1.09 17.33
C ARG A 171 13.66 -1.30 16.30
N TYR A 172 14.06 -1.34 15.03
CA TYR A 172 13.14 -1.47 13.89
C TYR A 172 12.46 -2.85 13.75
N ASP A 173 12.96 -3.87 14.44
CA ASP A 173 12.40 -5.23 14.44
C ASP A 173 11.11 -5.34 15.26
N ASN A 174 10.98 -4.50 16.29
CA ASN A 174 9.81 -4.46 17.15
C ASN A 174 9.18 -3.06 17.24
N ASN A 175 9.70 -2.11 16.45
CA ASN A 175 9.32 -0.69 16.44
C ASN A 175 9.25 -0.08 17.85
N ASN A 176 10.23 -0.38 18.71
CA ASN A 176 10.25 0.10 20.09
C ASN A 176 11.65 0.51 20.53
N VAL A 177 11.76 1.01 21.76
CA VAL A 177 12.99 1.35 22.44
C VAL A 177 13.20 0.39 23.61
N ASP A 178 14.43 -0.03 23.82
CA ASP A 178 14.79 -0.75 25.04
C ASP A 178 15.01 0.26 26.18
N LYS A 179 14.02 0.36 27.07
CA LYS A 179 13.98 1.37 28.14
C LYS A 179 15.09 1.15 29.19
N ASP A 180 15.60 -0.07 29.28
CA ASP A 180 16.63 -0.46 30.24
C ASP A 180 18.05 -0.34 29.67
N SER A 181 18.20 0.03 28.39
CA SER A 181 19.47 0.08 27.69
C SER A 181 19.66 1.40 26.92
N PRO A 182 19.89 2.52 27.62
CA PRO A 182 20.26 3.78 26.97
C PRO A 182 21.62 3.67 26.27
N LEU A 183 21.79 4.46 25.21
CA LEU A 183 23.06 4.60 24.48
C LEU A 183 24.06 5.45 25.27
N GLU A 184 25.35 5.20 25.06
CA GLU A 184 26.41 6.04 25.63
C GLU A 184 26.42 7.46 25.03
N GLU A 185 26.10 7.58 23.74
CA GLU A 185 25.96 8.87 23.05
C GLU A 185 24.63 9.54 23.44
N ALA A 186 24.70 10.56 24.31
CA ALA A 186 23.57 11.42 24.66
C ALA A 186 23.18 12.36 23.49
N ILE A 187 22.02 13.01 23.59
CA ILE A 187 21.61 14.03 22.62
C ILE A 187 22.67 15.15 22.57
N PRO A 188 23.13 15.58 21.38
CA PRO A 188 24.12 16.65 21.26
C PRO A 188 23.66 17.95 21.91
N LEU A 189 24.54 18.61 22.66
CA LEU A 189 24.27 19.86 23.39
C LEU A 189 23.84 21.00 22.45
N GLU A 190 24.19 20.91 21.16
CA GLU A 190 23.70 21.82 20.13
C GLU A 190 22.17 21.83 20.02
N CYS A 191 21.46 20.83 20.54
CA CYS A 191 19.99 20.77 20.57
C CYS A 191 19.36 21.49 21.76
N ASP A 192 20.12 21.87 22.80
CA ASP A 192 19.57 22.32 24.09
C ASP A 192 18.71 23.59 23.98
N PHE A 193 19.04 24.47 23.03
CA PHE A 193 18.31 25.73 22.83
C PHE A 193 16.86 25.54 22.35
N ILE A 194 16.52 24.37 21.79
CA ILE A 194 15.22 24.10 21.16
C ILE A 194 14.10 24.27 22.20
N GLY A 195 14.27 23.67 23.39
CA GLY A 195 13.28 23.75 24.46
C GLY A 195 13.05 25.17 24.97
N GLU A 196 14.13 25.93 25.19
CA GLU A 196 14.04 27.34 25.62
C GLU A 196 13.35 28.22 24.58
N ARG A 197 13.64 28.00 23.28
CA ARG A 197 13.04 28.77 22.18
C ARG A 197 11.55 28.46 22.05
N LEU A 198 11.16 27.20 22.15
CA LEU A 198 9.74 26.81 22.18
C LEU A 198 8.99 27.43 23.36
N ALA A 199 9.58 27.42 24.56
CA ALA A 199 8.98 28.06 25.74
C ALA A 199 8.75 29.57 25.52
N LYS A 200 9.71 30.28 24.92
CA LYS A 200 9.57 31.71 24.57
C LYS A 200 8.45 31.99 23.55
N LEU A 201 8.15 31.02 22.68
CA LEU A 201 7.07 31.11 21.69
C LEU A 201 5.70 30.70 22.26
N GLY A 202 5.60 30.37 23.55
CA GLY A 202 4.35 29.94 24.18
C GLY A 202 4.07 28.44 24.04
N HIS A 203 5.06 27.65 23.65
CA HIS A 203 4.99 26.19 23.54
C HIS A 203 5.94 25.51 24.55
N PRO A 204 5.76 25.69 25.87
CA PRO A 204 6.63 25.06 26.86
C PRO A 204 6.55 23.55 26.71
N LEU A 205 7.70 22.87 26.65
CA LEU A 205 7.74 21.43 26.75
C LEU A 205 7.49 21.06 28.21
N SER A 206 6.49 20.21 28.46
CA SER A 206 6.26 19.62 29.79
C SER A 206 7.33 18.60 30.18
N TRP A 207 8.26 18.29 29.27
CA TRP A 207 9.33 17.30 29.42
C TRP A 207 10.57 17.69 28.61
N THR A 208 11.71 17.07 28.90
CA THR A 208 12.96 17.23 28.14
C THR A 208 13.24 15.99 27.30
N PRO A 209 13.50 16.10 25.98
CA PRO A 209 13.79 14.96 25.14
C PRO A 209 15.00 14.19 25.66
N ASP A 210 14.88 12.88 25.64
CA ASP A 210 15.95 11.94 25.98
C ASP A 210 16.23 10.96 24.84
N GLN A 211 15.51 11.06 23.71
CA GLN A 211 15.79 10.32 22.49
C GLN A 211 15.82 11.24 21.27
N LEU A 212 16.86 11.10 20.43
CA LEU A 212 16.97 11.77 19.14
C LEU A 212 17.25 10.75 18.02
N THR A 213 16.47 10.80 16.94
CA THR A 213 16.78 10.10 15.68
C THR A 213 17.16 11.11 14.60
N VAL A 214 18.38 11.00 14.08
CA VAL A 214 18.85 11.77 12.93
C VAL A 214 18.65 10.93 11.67
N ASN A 215 17.88 11.44 10.70
CA ASN A 215 17.68 10.81 9.41
C ASN A 215 18.26 11.68 8.30
N GLN A 216 19.14 11.12 7.45
CA GLN A 216 19.64 11.81 6.26
C GLN A 216 19.12 11.14 4.99
N TYR A 217 18.43 11.93 4.18
CA TYR A 217 17.79 11.54 2.92
C TYR A 217 18.54 12.16 1.75
N GLN A 218 19.00 11.33 0.83
CA GLN A 218 19.45 11.76 -0.48
C GLN A 218 18.27 12.01 -1.43
N ARG A 219 18.53 12.72 -2.53
CA ARG A 219 17.51 12.97 -3.56
C ARG A 219 16.88 11.64 -4.03
N GLY A 220 15.56 11.56 -4.02
CA GLY A 220 14.81 10.35 -4.39
C GLY A 220 14.46 9.43 -3.21
N GLN A 221 15.12 9.59 -2.06
CA GLN A 221 14.85 8.78 -0.87
C GLN A 221 13.63 9.27 -0.09
N GLY A 222 13.13 8.43 0.81
CA GLY A 222 11.92 8.67 1.58
C GLY A 222 11.80 7.76 2.80
N ILE A 223 10.65 7.85 3.47
CA ILE A 223 10.27 6.98 4.59
C ILE A 223 8.80 6.57 4.40
N PRO A 224 8.46 5.27 4.55
CA PRO A 224 7.07 4.80 4.49
C PRO A 224 6.17 5.54 5.48
N SER A 225 4.87 5.57 5.17
CA SER A 225 3.85 6.13 6.07
C SER A 225 3.78 5.30 7.35
N HIS A 226 3.90 5.93 8.52
CA HIS A 226 3.85 5.25 9.82
C HIS A 226 3.33 6.20 10.91
N ILE A 227 2.97 5.65 12.07
CA ILE A 227 2.68 6.39 13.31
C ILE A 227 3.78 6.02 14.30
N ASP A 228 4.35 7.01 14.99
CA ASP A 228 5.35 6.75 16.02
C ASP A 228 4.71 5.99 17.20
N THR A 229 5.33 4.86 17.57
CA THR A 229 4.82 3.90 18.57
C THR A 229 4.35 4.59 19.85
N HIS A 230 3.13 4.29 20.30
CA HIS A 230 2.51 4.98 21.42
C HIS A 230 3.16 4.57 22.75
N SER A 231 3.49 3.28 22.92
CA SER A 231 4.17 2.77 24.12
C SER A 231 5.63 3.22 24.26
N ALA A 232 6.27 3.60 23.15
CA ALA A 232 7.67 3.96 23.11
C ALA A 232 7.89 5.43 23.48
N PHE A 233 7.04 6.32 22.99
CA PHE A 233 7.26 7.76 23.08
C PHE A 233 6.06 8.53 23.63
N GLU A 234 6.34 9.63 24.33
CA GLU A 234 5.29 10.55 24.80
C GLU A 234 4.81 11.49 23.68
N SER A 235 4.05 12.51 24.05
CA SER A 235 3.64 13.62 23.18
C SER A 235 4.12 14.92 23.81
N PRO A 236 4.54 15.94 23.03
CA PRO A 236 4.65 15.95 21.56
C PRO A 236 5.82 15.15 20.97
N ILE A 237 5.97 15.16 19.65
CA ILE A 237 7.17 14.75 18.92
C ILE A 237 7.64 15.93 18.08
N LEU A 238 8.94 16.23 18.13
CA LEU A 238 9.54 17.35 17.40
C LEU A 238 10.35 16.82 16.22
N SER A 239 10.25 17.46 15.06
CA SER A 239 11.01 17.11 13.87
C SER A 239 11.57 18.36 13.20
N LEU A 240 12.87 18.59 13.41
CA LEU A 240 13.60 19.71 12.83
C LEU A 240 14.10 19.32 11.43
N SER A 241 13.79 20.12 10.42
CA SER A 241 14.18 19.89 9.02
C SER A 241 15.37 20.76 8.63
N LEU A 242 16.47 20.17 8.15
CA LEU A 242 17.73 20.85 7.83
C LEU A 242 18.22 20.49 6.42
N GLY A 243 18.97 21.40 5.80
CA GLY A 243 19.65 21.24 4.50
C GLY A 243 18.73 21.44 3.29
N SER A 244 17.58 20.79 3.25
CA SER A 244 16.63 20.87 2.12
C SER A 244 15.18 20.77 2.57
N ASP A 245 14.31 21.45 1.85
CA ASP A 245 12.86 21.32 1.95
C ASP A 245 12.40 19.88 1.61
N VAL A 246 11.25 19.49 2.13
CA VAL A 246 10.55 18.27 1.71
C VAL A 246 9.04 18.38 1.93
N VAL A 247 8.24 17.69 1.13
CA VAL A 247 6.82 17.45 1.48
C VAL A 247 6.68 16.15 2.25
N MET A 248 6.16 16.25 3.48
CA MET A 248 5.72 15.13 4.31
C MET A 248 4.21 14.92 4.13
N GLU A 249 3.80 13.68 3.88
CA GLU A 249 2.40 13.31 3.68
C GLU A 249 1.78 12.85 5.00
N PHE A 250 0.70 13.51 5.43
CA PHE A 250 -0.10 13.10 6.58
C PHE A 250 -1.39 12.43 6.12
N ARG A 251 -1.72 11.26 6.68
CA ARG A 251 -2.91 10.48 6.29
C ARG A 251 -3.67 9.95 7.49
N ARG A 252 -5.00 10.07 7.44
CA ARG A 252 -5.95 9.48 8.40
C ARG A 252 -7.28 9.16 7.71
N GLY A 253 -7.65 7.88 7.66
CA GLY A 253 -8.80 7.42 6.89
C GLY A 253 -8.72 7.87 5.42
N GLY A 254 -9.77 8.50 4.90
CA GLY A 254 -9.78 9.07 3.55
C GLY A 254 -9.10 10.45 3.42
N ARG A 255 -8.62 11.07 4.51
CA ARG A 255 -7.98 12.39 4.48
C ARG A 255 -6.48 12.27 4.19
N HIS A 256 -5.99 13.15 3.33
CA HIS A 256 -4.58 13.26 2.97
C HIS A 256 -4.16 14.74 2.93
N VAL A 257 -3.18 15.11 3.75
CA VAL A 257 -2.68 16.47 3.89
C VAL A 257 -1.17 16.48 3.60
N PRO A 258 -0.74 16.93 2.41
CA PRO A 258 0.68 17.13 2.12
C PRO A 258 1.17 18.43 2.78
N VAL A 259 2.16 18.32 3.67
CA VAL A 259 2.74 19.44 4.41
C VAL A 259 4.14 19.71 3.90
N LEU A 260 4.39 20.90 3.36
CA LEU A 260 5.74 21.36 3.03
C LEU A 260 6.48 21.65 4.34
N LEU A 261 7.61 21.01 4.54
CA LEU A 261 8.57 21.26 5.62
C LEU A 261 9.76 22.01 5.01
N PRO A 262 9.83 23.35 5.14
CA PRO A 262 10.97 24.11 4.68
C PRO A 262 12.25 23.72 5.43
N ARG A 263 13.42 23.95 4.83
CA ARG A 263 14.67 23.95 5.59
C ARG A 263 14.57 24.90 6.80
N ARG A 264 15.28 24.57 7.86
CA ARG A 264 15.30 25.30 9.15
C ARG A 264 13.96 25.43 9.85
N SER A 265 12.99 24.59 9.51
CA SER A 265 11.68 24.56 10.18
C SER A 265 11.60 23.46 11.23
N LEU A 266 10.85 23.74 12.29
CA LEU A 266 10.51 22.76 13.31
C LEU A 266 9.04 22.37 13.15
N LEU A 267 8.80 21.08 12.95
CA LEU A 267 7.47 20.50 13.00
C LEU A 267 7.22 19.92 14.40
N LEU A 268 6.12 20.31 15.02
CA LEU A 268 5.65 19.79 16.30
C LEU A 268 4.38 18.98 16.04
N MET A 269 4.41 17.72 16.44
CA MET A 269 3.29 16.78 16.37
C MET A 269 2.79 16.53 17.79
N ASP A 270 1.61 17.04 18.12
CA ASP A 270 0.94 16.79 19.40
C ASP A 270 -0.46 16.21 19.18
N GLY A 271 -1.03 15.61 20.22
CA GLY A 271 -2.40 15.09 20.24
C GLY A 271 -2.72 14.25 18.99
N GLU A 272 -3.76 14.63 18.27
CA GLU A 272 -4.27 13.86 17.13
C GLU A 272 -3.20 13.64 16.05
N SER A 273 -2.45 14.68 15.69
CA SER A 273 -1.41 14.62 14.65
C SER A 273 -0.29 13.62 14.95
N ARG A 274 -0.03 13.35 16.24
CA ARG A 274 0.99 12.41 16.71
C ARG A 274 0.45 11.00 16.92
N TYR A 275 -0.80 10.85 17.32
CA TYR A 275 -1.37 9.57 17.74
C TYR A 275 -2.29 8.91 16.69
N ALA A 276 -2.88 9.67 15.77
CA ALA A 276 -3.89 9.14 14.85
C ALA A 276 -3.60 9.41 13.37
N TRP A 277 -2.65 10.28 13.07
CA TRP A 277 -2.20 10.53 11.71
C TRP A 277 -0.91 9.79 11.43
N SER A 278 -0.93 8.98 10.37
CA SER A 278 0.31 8.45 9.81
C SER A 278 1.02 9.53 9.02
N HIS A 279 2.35 9.53 9.07
CA HIS A 279 3.19 10.47 8.36
C HIS A 279 4.30 9.74 7.61
N GLY A 280 4.69 10.29 6.45
CA GLY A 280 5.72 9.68 5.62
C GLY A 280 6.30 10.65 4.59
N ILE A 281 7.42 10.27 3.98
CA ILE A 281 8.05 11.02 2.89
C ILE A 281 8.09 10.09 1.68
N THR A 282 7.23 10.33 0.69
CA THR A 282 7.20 9.54 -0.54
C THR A 282 8.55 9.61 -1.28
N PRO A 283 9.14 8.48 -1.72
CA PRO A 283 10.35 8.48 -2.54
C PRO A 283 10.14 9.17 -3.90
N ARG A 284 10.68 10.39 -4.07
CA ARG A 284 10.65 11.17 -5.32
C ARG A 284 11.77 12.20 -5.35
N THR A 285 12.08 12.71 -6.55
CA THR A 285 13.17 13.67 -6.78
C THR A 285 12.73 15.13 -6.72
N MET A 286 11.41 15.38 -6.72
CA MET A 286 10.79 16.70 -6.73
C MET A 286 9.41 16.62 -6.06
N ASP A 287 9.00 17.71 -5.41
CA ASP A 287 7.69 17.87 -4.78
C ASP A 287 6.84 18.90 -5.52
N VAL A 288 5.52 18.71 -5.49
CA VAL A 288 4.54 19.71 -5.94
C VAL A 288 4.14 20.56 -4.73
N VAL A 289 4.27 21.88 -4.85
CA VAL A 289 4.00 22.83 -3.76
C VAL A 289 3.03 23.92 -4.22
N ALA A 290 2.25 24.48 -3.30
CA ALA A 290 1.45 25.67 -3.59
C ALA A 290 2.34 26.92 -3.54
N VAL A 291 2.08 27.85 -4.46
CA VAL A 291 2.71 29.17 -4.56
C VAL A 291 1.65 30.24 -4.79
N ALA A 292 2.03 31.51 -4.64
CA ALA A 292 1.16 32.63 -4.99
C ALA A 292 0.81 32.54 -6.48
N GLY A 293 -0.43 32.10 -6.79
CA GLY A 293 -0.94 31.94 -8.14
C GLY A 293 -1.17 30.50 -8.62
N GLY A 294 -0.87 29.46 -7.82
CA GLY A 294 -1.19 28.07 -8.17
C GLY A 294 -0.23 27.03 -7.60
N LEU A 295 0.11 26.03 -8.41
CA LEU A 295 1.06 24.96 -8.06
C LEU A 295 2.39 25.14 -8.78
N SER A 296 3.50 24.92 -8.08
CA SER A 296 4.84 24.84 -8.64
C SER A 296 5.52 23.54 -8.22
N VAL A 297 6.77 23.37 -8.65
CA VAL A 297 7.60 22.21 -8.29
C VAL A 297 8.87 22.67 -7.59
N ARG A 298 9.29 21.89 -6.58
CA ARG A 298 10.58 22.08 -5.90
C ARG A 298 11.41 20.82 -6.00
N ASP A 299 12.65 20.97 -6.44
CA ASP A 299 13.62 19.87 -6.46
C ASP A 299 14.01 19.49 -5.03
N ARG A 300 14.13 18.19 -4.77
CA ARG A 300 14.73 17.71 -3.52
C ARG A 300 16.25 17.69 -3.63
N ALA A 301 16.91 18.12 -2.56
CA ALA A 301 18.33 17.93 -2.35
C ALA A 301 18.57 17.01 -1.13
N CYS A 302 19.81 16.95 -0.63
CA CYS A 302 20.12 16.23 0.59
C CYS A 302 19.43 16.92 1.77
N ARG A 303 18.60 16.17 2.50
CA ARG A 303 17.87 16.65 3.69
C ARG A 303 18.31 15.84 4.90
N THR A 304 18.59 16.51 6.00
CA THR A 304 18.75 15.87 7.31
C THR A 304 17.59 16.28 8.21
N SER A 305 17.05 15.38 9.01
CA SER A 305 16.09 15.72 10.06
C SER A 305 16.46 15.18 11.41
N PHE A 306 16.23 15.99 12.44
CA PHE A 306 16.43 15.65 13.84
C PHE A 306 15.06 15.46 14.46
N THR A 307 14.72 14.23 14.81
CA THR A 307 13.45 13.90 15.45
C THR A 307 13.67 13.68 16.94
N LEU A 308 13.23 14.62 17.78
CA LEU A 308 13.38 14.58 19.23
C LEU A 308 12.11 14.06 19.90
N ARG A 309 12.27 13.16 20.86
CA ARG A 309 11.19 12.47 21.56
C ARG A 309 11.53 12.30 23.05
N LYS A 310 10.49 12.08 23.84
CA LYS A 310 10.59 11.55 25.20
C LYS A 310 10.27 10.07 25.19
N VAL A 311 11.15 9.23 25.71
CA VAL A 311 10.85 7.82 25.95
C VAL A 311 9.81 7.71 27.05
N ARG A 312 8.68 7.11 26.72
CA ARG A 312 7.60 6.89 27.66
C ARG A 312 7.99 5.79 28.64
N GLN A 313 7.82 6.02 29.93
CA GLN A 313 8.09 5.00 30.95
C GLN A 313 6.90 4.07 31.16
N GLU A 314 5.70 4.63 31.31
CA GLU A 314 4.47 3.88 31.57
C GLU A 314 3.78 3.40 30.28
N SER A 315 2.70 2.61 30.40
CA SER A 315 1.85 2.27 29.25
C SER A 315 1.10 3.51 28.75
N CYS A 316 0.93 3.63 27.42
CA CYS A 316 0.14 4.73 26.87
C CYS A 316 -1.35 4.58 27.20
N ASN A 317 -2.03 5.68 27.49
CA ASN A 317 -3.45 5.77 27.81
C ASN A 317 -4.17 6.90 27.03
N CYS A 318 -3.69 7.23 25.82
CA CYS A 318 -4.26 8.29 24.97
C CYS A 318 -5.70 8.00 24.51
N ASP A 319 -6.45 9.04 24.13
CA ASP A 319 -7.82 8.89 23.63
C ASP A 319 -7.94 8.18 22.26
N TYR A 320 -6.81 7.91 21.59
CA TYR A 320 -6.74 7.32 20.25
C TYR A 320 -6.53 5.79 20.30
N VAL A 321 -7.44 5.08 20.95
CA VAL A 321 -7.36 3.63 21.21
C VAL A 321 -7.17 2.81 19.94
N ASP A 322 -7.78 3.20 18.82
CA ASP A 322 -7.70 2.50 17.52
C ASP A 322 -6.28 2.41 16.92
N TYR A 323 -5.34 3.24 17.41
CA TYR A 323 -3.97 3.32 16.90
C TYR A 323 -2.92 3.01 17.98
N CYS A 324 -3.35 2.84 19.23
CA CYS A 324 -2.45 2.82 20.37
C CYS A 324 -2.00 1.41 20.74
N ASP A 325 -0.78 1.02 20.43
CA ASP A 325 -0.24 -0.31 20.75
C ASP A 325 -0.35 -0.71 22.24
N SER A 326 -0.35 0.24 23.18
CA SER A 326 -0.59 -0.05 24.62
C SER A 326 -2.05 -0.31 25.03
N GLN A 327 -3.03 0.11 24.21
CA GLN A 327 -4.47 0.12 24.58
C GLN A 327 -5.37 -0.57 23.56
N GLN A 328 -4.96 -0.55 22.29
CA GLN A 328 -5.20 -1.69 21.43
C GLN A 328 -4.93 -2.88 22.34
N PRO A 329 -5.88 -3.82 22.49
CA PRO A 329 -5.41 -5.14 22.78
C PRO A 329 -4.40 -5.37 21.66
N HIS A 330 -3.10 -5.47 22.00
CA HIS A 330 -2.36 -6.54 21.39
C HIS A 330 -3.31 -7.70 21.59
N ILE A 331 -4.12 -8.03 20.58
CA ILE A 331 -4.77 -9.30 20.57
C ILE A 331 -3.55 -10.18 20.30
N HIS A 332 -2.78 -10.41 21.37
CA HIS A 332 -2.18 -11.67 21.63
C HIS A 332 -3.38 -12.60 21.71
N ILE A 333 -3.97 -12.87 20.53
CA ILE A 333 -4.87 -13.98 20.30
C ILE A 333 -3.98 -15.12 20.72
N PRO A 334 -4.19 -15.70 21.92
CA PRO A 334 -3.33 -16.78 22.34
C PRO A 334 -3.39 -17.85 21.25
N ASP A 335 -2.29 -18.58 21.03
CA ASP A 335 -2.19 -19.46 19.87
C ASP A 335 -3.38 -20.43 19.73
N HIS A 336 -4.01 -20.81 20.85
CA HIS A 336 -5.24 -21.61 20.87
C HIS A 336 -6.47 -20.89 20.28
N GLU A 337 -6.67 -19.59 20.53
CA GLU A 337 -7.76 -18.81 19.93
C GLU A 337 -7.47 -18.51 18.46
N ALA A 338 -6.20 -18.29 18.12
CA ALA A 338 -5.73 -18.05 16.75
C ALA A 338 -6.01 -19.28 15.89
N SER A 339 -5.60 -20.44 16.40
CA SER A 339 -5.91 -21.73 15.80
C SER A 339 -7.42 -22.00 15.72
N ARG A 340 -8.22 -21.56 16.70
CA ARG A 340 -9.69 -21.71 16.68
C ARG A 340 -10.33 -20.83 15.60
N LEU A 341 -9.90 -19.57 15.47
CA LEU A 341 -10.35 -18.65 14.42
C LEU A 341 -10.06 -19.23 13.03
N GLU A 342 -8.83 -19.71 12.82
CA GLU A 342 -8.41 -20.35 11.57
C GLU A 342 -9.18 -21.64 11.29
N GLU A 343 -9.41 -22.46 12.30
CA GLU A 343 -10.21 -23.69 12.17
C GLU A 343 -11.64 -23.41 11.70
N LEU A 344 -12.29 -22.43 12.33
CA LEU A 344 -13.68 -22.09 12.04
C LEU A 344 -13.85 -21.34 10.72
N TYR A 345 -13.02 -20.33 10.47
CA TYR A 345 -13.21 -19.37 9.38
C TYR A 345 -12.19 -19.51 8.25
N VAL A 346 -11.31 -20.51 8.29
CA VAL A 346 -10.45 -20.88 7.16
C VAL A 346 -10.63 -22.37 6.85
N HIS A 347 -10.21 -23.26 7.74
CA HIS A 347 -10.07 -24.69 7.40
C HIS A 347 -11.42 -25.34 7.08
N LYS A 348 -12.42 -25.19 7.97
CA LYS A 348 -13.76 -25.71 7.74
C LYS A 348 -14.42 -25.08 6.53
N VAL A 349 -14.26 -23.77 6.35
CA VAL A 349 -14.86 -23.06 5.22
C VAL A 349 -14.29 -23.56 3.90
N TYR A 350 -12.97 -23.61 3.73
CA TYR A 350 -12.34 -24.09 2.49
C TYR A 350 -12.66 -25.56 2.18
N ASN A 351 -12.76 -26.41 3.20
CA ASN A 351 -13.26 -27.77 3.01
C ASN A 351 -14.70 -27.79 2.48
N SER A 352 -15.60 -26.97 3.04
CA SER A 352 -16.99 -26.87 2.58
C SER A 352 -17.13 -26.29 1.18
N ILE A 353 -16.29 -25.34 0.80
CA ILE A 353 -16.39 -24.65 -0.50
C ILE A 353 -15.44 -25.20 -1.58
N ALA A 354 -14.69 -26.28 -1.31
CA ALA A 354 -13.59 -26.75 -2.16
C ALA A 354 -13.98 -26.94 -3.64
N SER A 355 -15.12 -27.59 -3.90
CA SER A 355 -15.63 -27.81 -5.26
C SER A 355 -15.92 -26.48 -5.99
N HIS A 356 -16.72 -25.61 -5.36
CA HIS A 356 -17.07 -24.30 -5.94
C HIS A 356 -15.86 -23.37 -6.07
N PHE A 357 -14.92 -23.43 -5.13
CA PHE A 357 -13.65 -22.72 -5.22
C PHE A 357 -12.86 -23.18 -6.45
N SER A 358 -12.75 -24.49 -6.67
CA SER A 358 -11.98 -25.05 -7.79
C SER A 358 -12.52 -24.62 -9.16
N GLU A 359 -13.85 -24.59 -9.32
CA GLU A 359 -14.51 -24.15 -10.57
C GLU A 359 -14.22 -22.68 -10.92
N THR A 360 -14.06 -21.83 -9.90
CA THR A 360 -13.88 -20.39 -10.08
C THR A 360 -12.42 -19.94 -10.14
N ARG A 361 -11.46 -20.84 -9.88
CA ARG A 361 -10.03 -20.52 -9.67
C ARG A 361 -9.09 -21.28 -10.59
N THR A 362 -9.20 -21.02 -11.89
CA THR A 362 -8.37 -21.68 -12.92
C THR A 362 -7.30 -20.79 -13.54
N LYS A 363 -7.41 -19.45 -13.43
CA LYS A 363 -6.44 -18.52 -14.02
C LYS A 363 -5.11 -18.55 -13.26
N GLN A 364 -4.03 -18.87 -13.97
CA GLN A 364 -2.65 -18.73 -13.52
C GLN A 364 -2.18 -17.28 -13.66
N TRP A 365 -1.33 -16.83 -12.74
CA TRP A 365 -0.79 -15.47 -12.76
C TRP A 365 0.58 -15.45 -13.45
N PRO A 366 0.81 -14.54 -14.43
CA PRO A 366 2.02 -14.57 -15.25
C PRO A 366 3.33 -14.55 -14.45
N ASN A 367 3.40 -13.76 -13.38
CA ASN A 367 4.59 -13.64 -12.53
C ASN A 367 4.88 -14.92 -11.73
N VAL A 368 3.84 -15.66 -11.32
CA VAL A 368 4.01 -16.96 -10.66
C VAL A 368 4.48 -18.00 -11.68
N THR A 369 3.87 -18.00 -12.88
CA THR A 369 4.26 -18.89 -13.98
C THR A 369 5.72 -18.65 -14.40
N GLU A 370 6.15 -17.40 -14.53
CA GLU A 370 7.53 -17.02 -14.87
C GLU A 370 8.53 -17.50 -13.83
N PHE A 371 8.20 -17.35 -12.53
CA PHE A 371 9.03 -17.87 -11.45
C PHE A 371 9.20 -19.40 -11.54
N LEU A 372 8.12 -20.16 -11.75
CA LEU A 372 8.16 -21.62 -11.89
C LEU A 372 8.96 -22.08 -13.12
N LEU A 373 8.87 -21.34 -14.23
CA LEU A 373 9.63 -21.63 -15.46
C LEU A 373 11.12 -21.30 -15.34
N SER A 374 11.54 -20.56 -14.31
CA SER A 374 12.95 -20.20 -14.11
C SER A 374 13.82 -21.32 -13.52
N PHE A 375 13.22 -22.43 -13.09
CA PHE A 375 13.93 -23.57 -12.50
C PHE A 375 14.42 -24.56 -13.57
N SER A 376 15.60 -25.10 -13.33
CA SER A 376 16.27 -26.05 -14.23
C SER A 376 15.64 -27.44 -14.20
N VAL A 377 15.98 -28.26 -15.20
CA VAL A 377 15.57 -29.67 -15.26
C VAL A 377 15.97 -30.39 -13.98
N GLY A 378 15.03 -31.15 -13.42
CA GLY A 378 15.24 -31.97 -12.23
C GLY A 378 15.09 -31.24 -10.90
N SER A 379 14.82 -29.94 -10.89
CA SER A 379 14.58 -29.20 -9.65
C SER A 379 13.35 -29.72 -8.89
N ILE A 380 13.38 -29.63 -7.56
CA ILE A 380 12.30 -30.00 -6.64
C ILE A 380 11.53 -28.74 -6.23
N LEU A 381 10.26 -28.64 -6.64
CA LEU A 381 9.39 -27.51 -6.32
C LEU A 381 8.24 -27.91 -5.38
N ILE A 382 7.94 -27.03 -4.44
CA ILE A 382 6.80 -27.19 -3.51
C ILE A 382 5.79 -26.06 -3.70
N ASP A 383 4.53 -26.41 -3.95
CA ASP A 383 3.39 -25.49 -3.86
C ASP A 383 2.79 -25.53 -2.45
N ALA A 384 3.13 -24.53 -1.63
CA ALA A 384 2.74 -24.41 -0.25
C ALA A 384 1.37 -23.77 -0.11
N GLY A 385 0.34 -24.57 0.20
CA GLY A 385 -1.07 -24.21 0.11
C GLY A 385 -1.57 -24.24 -1.34
N CYS A 386 -1.42 -25.39 -1.99
CA CYS A 386 -1.58 -25.54 -3.43
C CYS A 386 -3.03 -25.37 -3.93
N GLY A 387 -4.01 -25.33 -3.03
CA GLY A 387 -5.42 -25.24 -3.37
C GLY A 387 -5.84 -26.35 -4.32
N ASN A 388 -6.45 -25.97 -5.44
CA ASN A 388 -6.87 -26.91 -6.49
C ASN A 388 -5.74 -27.34 -7.44
N GLY A 389 -4.47 -27.01 -7.13
CA GLY A 389 -3.31 -27.42 -7.91
C GLY A 389 -3.17 -26.67 -9.24
N LYS A 390 -3.70 -25.45 -9.36
CA LYS A 390 -3.71 -24.71 -10.64
C LYS A 390 -2.31 -24.40 -11.20
N TYR A 391 -1.25 -24.47 -10.40
CA TYR A 391 0.12 -24.21 -10.84
C TYR A 391 0.92 -25.47 -11.16
N PHE A 392 0.34 -26.66 -10.96
CA PHE A 392 0.97 -27.90 -11.37
C PHE A 392 1.08 -27.99 -12.89
N GLY A 393 2.18 -28.56 -13.38
CA GLY A 393 2.43 -28.78 -14.79
C GLY A 393 2.83 -27.53 -15.58
N VAL A 394 3.03 -26.38 -14.92
CA VAL A 394 3.55 -25.16 -15.56
C VAL A 394 4.94 -25.39 -16.14
N ASN A 395 5.83 -25.99 -15.36
CA ASN A 395 7.16 -26.39 -15.81
C ASN A 395 7.20 -27.93 -15.86
N PRO A 396 7.21 -28.56 -17.05
CA PRO A 396 7.20 -30.02 -17.15
C PRO A 396 8.57 -30.66 -16.87
N LEU A 397 9.61 -29.85 -16.61
CA LEU A 397 10.99 -30.31 -16.44
C LEU A 397 11.38 -30.52 -14.96
N VAL A 398 10.50 -30.16 -14.03
CA VAL A 398 10.77 -30.20 -12.58
C VAL A 398 9.91 -31.27 -11.91
N PHE A 399 10.37 -31.76 -10.77
CA PHE A 399 9.52 -32.53 -9.88
C PHE A 399 8.74 -31.57 -8.98
N GLN A 400 7.41 -31.55 -9.12
CA GLN A 400 6.55 -30.65 -8.35
C GLN A 400 5.64 -31.46 -7.42
N MET A 401 5.65 -31.09 -6.15
CA MET A 401 4.71 -31.56 -5.14
C MET A 401 4.03 -30.38 -4.47
N GLY A 402 2.93 -30.62 -3.77
CA GLY A 402 2.24 -29.57 -3.03
C GLY A 402 1.54 -30.09 -1.80
N PHE A 403 1.05 -29.18 -0.99
CA PHE A 403 0.18 -29.53 0.11
C PHE A 403 -0.88 -28.47 0.32
N ASP A 404 -2.01 -28.89 0.85
CA ASP A 404 -3.06 -27.99 1.31
C ASP A 404 -3.63 -28.54 2.62
N ARG A 405 -4.08 -27.65 3.50
CA ARG A 405 -4.73 -28.06 4.74
C ARG A 405 -6.15 -28.55 4.49
N SER A 406 -6.79 -28.08 3.43
CA SER A 406 -8.09 -28.56 3.00
C SER A 406 -7.96 -29.92 2.32
N VAL A 407 -8.51 -30.94 2.97
CA VAL A 407 -8.66 -32.30 2.42
C VAL A 407 -9.41 -32.27 1.08
N GLY A 408 -10.44 -31.41 0.97
CA GLY A 408 -11.21 -31.26 -0.27
C GLY A 408 -10.36 -30.72 -1.44
N LEU A 409 -9.56 -29.67 -1.19
CA LEU A 409 -8.68 -29.09 -2.23
C LEU A 409 -7.51 -30.01 -2.57
N ALA A 410 -6.89 -30.65 -1.58
CA ALA A 410 -5.86 -31.67 -1.80
C ALA A 410 -6.39 -32.85 -2.63
N GLY A 411 -7.60 -33.34 -2.33
CA GLY A 411 -8.25 -34.40 -3.10
C GLY A 411 -8.54 -34.01 -4.56
N ILE A 412 -8.93 -32.76 -4.81
CA ILE A 412 -9.07 -32.22 -6.17
C ILE A 412 -7.72 -32.23 -6.90
N THR A 413 -6.65 -31.77 -6.26
CA THR A 413 -5.30 -31.79 -6.82
C THR A 413 -4.84 -33.21 -7.13
N GLN A 414 -5.08 -34.15 -6.21
CA GLN A 414 -4.76 -35.57 -6.39
C GLN A 414 -5.52 -36.19 -7.57
N SER A 415 -6.83 -35.91 -7.69
CA SER A 415 -7.65 -36.42 -8.80
C SER A 415 -7.21 -35.91 -10.18
N ARG A 416 -6.42 -34.82 -10.23
CA ARG A 416 -5.77 -34.32 -11.45
C ARG A 416 -4.44 -35.02 -11.75
N GLY A 417 -4.04 -35.99 -10.93
CA GLY A 417 -2.82 -36.78 -11.09
C GLY A 417 -1.55 -36.09 -10.58
N HIS A 418 -1.69 -35.17 -9.63
CA HIS A 418 -0.56 -34.42 -9.06
C HIS A 418 -0.12 -34.97 -7.70
N GLU A 419 1.18 -34.87 -7.42
CA GLU A 419 1.77 -35.24 -6.12
C GLU A 419 1.35 -34.23 -5.04
N VAL A 420 0.50 -34.67 -4.11
CA VAL A 420 -0.06 -33.80 -3.08
C VAL A 420 -0.30 -34.57 -1.78
N PHE A 421 -0.15 -33.88 -0.66
CA PHE A 421 -0.50 -34.40 0.66
C PHE A 421 -1.27 -33.34 1.48
N VAL A 422 -1.96 -33.78 2.52
CA VAL A 422 -2.60 -32.87 3.47
C VAL A 422 -1.54 -32.39 4.47
N GLY A 423 -1.37 -31.08 4.61
CA GLY A 423 -0.30 -30.50 5.41
C GLY A 423 -0.64 -29.13 6.01
N ASP A 424 0.11 -28.75 7.04
CA ASP A 424 0.01 -27.45 7.69
C ASP A 424 1.25 -26.61 7.37
N CYS A 425 1.07 -25.40 6.83
CA CYS A 425 2.18 -24.52 6.49
C CYS A 425 3.00 -24.06 7.72
N LEU A 426 2.46 -24.22 8.94
CA LEU A 426 3.16 -23.93 10.19
C LEU A 426 4.09 -25.06 10.64
N ARG A 427 3.98 -26.25 10.03
CA ARG A 427 4.86 -27.40 10.28
C ARG A 427 4.82 -28.33 9.08
N LEU A 428 5.75 -28.12 8.15
CA LEU A 428 5.84 -28.90 6.92
C LEU A 428 6.44 -30.28 7.20
N PRO A 429 5.76 -31.38 6.82
CA PRO A 429 6.32 -32.74 6.90
C PRO A 429 7.31 -33.00 5.74
N VAL A 430 8.17 -32.02 5.46
CA VAL A 430 9.20 -32.06 4.43
C VAL A 430 10.55 -31.88 5.12
N ARG A 431 11.56 -32.63 4.66
CA ARG A 431 12.91 -32.53 5.19
C ARG A 431 13.50 -31.14 4.96
N ASP A 432 14.39 -30.75 5.85
CA ASP A 432 15.19 -29.54 5.73
C ASP A 432 15.99 -29.58 4.43
N GLU A 433 16.18 -28.42 3.82
CA GLU A 433 17.12 -28.19 2.72
C GLU A 433 16.97 -29.12 1.50
N VAL A 434 15.73 -29.44 1.12
CA VAL A 434 15.44 -30.37 0.01
C VAL A 434 14.82 -29.71 -1.22
N ALA A 435 14.17 -28.56 -1.07
CA ALA A 435 13.47 -27.91 -2.17
C ALA A 435 14.34 -26.85 -2.84
N ASP A 436 14.43 -26.90 -4.16
CA ASP A 436 15.07 -25.84 -4.95
C ASP A 436 14.17 -24.60 -5.04
N GLY A 437 12.85 -24.80 -4.99
CA GLY A 437 11.91 -23.69 -4.98
C GLY A 437 10.59 -23.94 -4.29
N ILE A 438 10.01 -22.86 -3.79
CA ILE A 438 8.69 -22.88 -3.14
C ILE A 438 7.83 -21.74 -3.71
N ILE A 439 6.55 -22.01 -3.95
CA ILE A 439 5.55 -20.95 -4.13
C ILE A 439 4.55 -21.00 -2.98
N SER A 440 4.12 -19.84 -2.49
CA SER A 440 3.01 -19.72 -1.54
C SER A 440 2.09 -18.59 -1.98
N VAL A 441 1.00 -18.97 -2.64
CA VAL A 441 0.10 -18.03 -3.30
C VAL A 441 -1.20 -17.92 -2.52
N ALA A 442 -1.45 -16.75 -1.93
CA ALA A 442 -2.68 -16.45 -1.21
C ALA A 442 -2.92 -17.38 0.02
N VAL A 443 -1.87 -17.63 0.80
CA VAL A 443 -1.92 -18.51 1.99
C VAL A 443 -1.73 -17.75 3.28
N LEU A 444 -0.69 -16.91 3.40
CA LEU A 444 -0.32 -16.28 4.67
C LEU A 444 -1.40 -15.36 5.23
N HIS A 445 -2.28 -14.81 4.39
CA HIS A 445 -3.42 -14.02 4.85
C HIS A 445 -4.46 -14.84 5.61
N HIS A 446 -4.38 -16.17 5.60
CA HIS A 446 -5.25 -17.02 6.41
C HIS A 446 -4.72 -17.25 7.81
N LEU A 447 -3.50 -16.80 8.14
CA LEU A 447 -2.89 -16.97 9.45
C LEU A 447 -3.15 -15.74 10.31
N SER A 448 -3.74 -15.96 11.47
CA SER A 448 -4.41 -14.94 12.28
C SER A 448 -3.47 -14.02 13.06
N THR A 449 -2.24 -14.46 13.29
CA THR A 449 -1.24 -13.69 14.03
C THR A 449 0.05 -13.56 13.25
N GLN A 450 0.80 -12.49 13.54
CA GLN A 450 2.12 -12.26 12.93
C GLN A 450 3.10 -13.40 13.24
N SER A 451 3.05 -13.96 14.46
CA SER A 451 3.91 -15.09 14.86
C SER A 451 3.65 -16.34 14.03
N ARG A 452 2.38 -16.66 13.73
CA ARG A 452 2.02 -17.78 12.85
C ARG A 452 2.43 -17.50 11.41
N ARG A 453 2.24 -16.27 10.91
CA ARG A 453 2.75 -15.86 9.59
C ARG A 453 4.27 -16.01 9.47
N LEU A 454 5.01 -15.57 10.48
CA LEU A 454 6.47 -15.71 10.54
C LEU A 454 6.87 -17.20 10.57
N CYS A 455 6.21 -18.01 11.39
CA CYS A 455 6.43 -19.46 11.46
C CYS A 455 6.28 -20.13 10.08
N ALA A 456 5.24 -19.77 9.31
CA ALA A 456 5.07 -20.30 7.95
C ALA A 456 6.22 -19.90 7.00
N VAL A 457 6.71 -18.67 7.08
CA VAL A 457 7.87 -18.23 6.29
C VAL A 457 9.14 -18.95 6.74
N SER A 458 9.34 -19.14 8.05
CA SER A 458 10.45 -19.91 8.62
C SER A 458 10.45 -21.36 8.13
N GLU A 459 9.27 -22.01 8.08
CA GLU A 459 9.16 -23.37 7.58
C GLU A 459 9.48 -23.48 6.08
N MET A 460 9.08 -22.49 5.27
CA MET A 460 9.51 -22.41 3.87
C MET A 460 11.04 -22.25 3.77
N ALA A 461 11.64 -21.39 4.59
CA ALA A 461 13.09 -21.20 4.63
C ALA A 461 13.84 -22.44 5.14
N ARG A 462 13.27 -23.23 6.06
CA ARG A 462 13.84 -24.50 6.53
C ARG A 462 13.90 -25.55 5.42
N VAL A 463 12.84 -25.65 4.62
CA VAL A 463 12.70 -26.67 3.58
C VAL A 463 13.49 -26.34 2.30
N LEU A 464 13.73 -25.05 2.04
CA LEU A 464 14.57 -24.64 0.91
C LEU A 464 16.03 -25.09 1.10
N ALA A 465 16.59 -25.70 0.06
CA ALA A 465 18.03 -25.94 -0.04
C ALA A 465 18.80 -24.61 -0.10
N PRO A 466 20.07 -24.56 0.31
CA PRO A 466 20.97 -23.43 0.05
C PRO A 466 20.90 -22.94 -1.41
N GLY A 467 20.64 -21.64 -1.62
CA GLY A 467 20.43 -21.07 -2.96
C GLY A 467 19.04 -21.31 -3.57
N GLY A 468 18.19 -22.09 -2.90
CA GLY A 468 16.80 -22.29 -3.26
C GLY A 468 15.97 -21.03 -3.05
N ARG A 469 14.92 -20.84 -3.86
CA ARG A 469 14.14 -19.59 -3.91
C ARG A 469 12.67 -19.80 -3.57
N ALA A 470 12.08 -18.90 -2.80
CA ALA A 470 10.64 -18.87 -2.55
C ALA A 470 9.98 -17.63 -3.16
N LEU A 471 8.77 -17.80 -3.70
CA LEU A 471 7.86 -16.74 -4.09
C LEU A 471 6.63 -16.75 -3.17
N ILE A 472 6.38 -15.65 -2.47
CA ILE A 472 5.17 -15.47 -1.65
C ILE A 472 4.31 -14.35 -2.23
N THR A 473 3.00 -14.57 -2.34
CA THR A 473 2.04 -13.52 -2.73
C THR A 473 0.89 -13.41 -1.72
N VAL A 474 0.60 -12.20 -1.24
CA VAL A 474 -0.45 -11.92 -0.25
C VAL A 474 -1.35 -10.77 -0.69
N TRP A 475 -2.60 -10.73 -0.22
CA TRP A 475 -3.54 -9.68 -0.58
C TRP A 475 -3.11 -8.35 0.03
N ALA A 476 -3.08 -7.29 -0.77
CA ALA A 476 -2.79 -5.95 -0.29
C ALA A 476 -4.05 -5.29 0.29
N ARG A 477 -3.88 -4.49 1.36
CA ARG A 477 -4.95 -3.67 1.94
C ARG A 477 -5.38 -2.54 0.98
N SER A 478 -4.40 -1.85 0.38
CA SER A 478 -4.63 -0.81 -0.62
C SER A 478 -4.83 -1.43 -2.01
N GLN A 479 -6.09 -1.55 -2.43
CA GLN A 479 -6.46 -2.00 -3.78
C GLN A 479 -7.26 -0.89 -4.46
N THR A 480 -6.73 -0.29 -5.53
CA THR A 480 -7.49 0.68 -6.32
C THR A 480 -8.53 -0.02 -7.20
N GLN A 481 -9.57 0.68 -7.67
CA GLN A 481 -10.56 0.10 -8.60
C GLN A 481 -9.94 -0.45 -9.91
N GLN A 482 -8.76 0.04 -10.31
CA GLN A 482 -8.02 -0.45 -11.47
C GLN A 482 -7.19 -1.71 -11.11
N ASP A 483 -6.74 -1.81 -9.85
CA ASP A 483 -5.86 -2.86 -9.31
C ASP A 483 -6.60 -4.02 -8.63
N LEU A 484 -7.94 -4.05 -8.65
CA LEU A 484 -8.73 -5.14 -8.07
C LEU A 484 -8.20 -6.52 -8.52
N SER A 485 -8.03 -7.41 -7.55
CA SER A 485 -7.56 -8.78 -7.80
C SER A 485 -8.43 -9.49 -8.83
N ALA A 486 -7.81 -10.36 -9.64
CA ALA A 486 -8.49 -11.02 -10.78
C ALA A 486 -9.80 -11.72 -10.39
N TYR A 487 -9.94 -12.17 -9.15
CA TYR A 487 -11.20 -12.69 -8.61
C TYR A 487 -12.32 -11.65 -8.57
N LEU A 488 -12.07 -10.47 -8.01
CA LEU A 488 -13.07 -9.39 -7.92
C LEU A 488 -13.55 -8.97 -9.31
N LYS A 489 -12.71 -9.18 -10.34
CA LYS A 489 -13.03 -8.97 -11.77
C LYS A 489 -13.85 -10.13 -12.39
N GLN A 490 -13.68 -11.38 -11.95
CA GLN A 490 -14.39 -12.57 -12.48
C GLN A 490 -15.90 -12.56 -12.19
N ASP A 491 -16.31 -12.03 -11.04
CA ASP A 491 -17.73 -11.92 -10.65
C ASP A 491 -18.55 -11.04 -11.62
N ARG A 492 -17.87 -10.15 -12.36
CA ARG A 492 -18.46 -9.32 -13.43
C ARG A 492 -18.81 -10.14 -14.69
N LYS A 493 -18.07 -11.21 -14.99
CA LYS A 493 -18.33 -12.10 -16.14
C LYS A 493 -19.48 -13.07 -15.89
N ASN A 494 -19.61 -13.56 -14.65
CA ASN A 494 -20.73 -14.41 -14.25
C ASN A 494 -22.05 -13.63 -14.25
N ARG A 495 -22.06 -12.35 -13.81
CA ARG A 495 -23.24 -11.49 -13.96
C ARG A 495 -23.61 -11.18 -15.41
N ARG A 496 -22.65 -11.02 -16.33
CA ARG A 496 -22.96 -10.78 -17.75
C ARG A 496 -23.63 -12.01 -18.39
N ARG A 497 -23.17 -13.22 -18.06
CA ARG A 497 -23.84 -14.45 -18.50
C ARG A 497 -25.27 -14.57 -17.97
N ASP A 498 -25.52 -14.17 -16.72
CA ASP A 498 -26.86 -14.17 -16.11
C ASP A 498 -27.82 -13.14 -16.75
N VAL A 499 -27.33 -12.10 -17.44
CA VAL A 499 -28.17 -11.10 -18.14
C VAL A 499 -28.44 -11.52 -19.59
N ASP A 500 -27.45 -12.13 -20.25
CA ASP A 500 -27.58 -12.59 -21.64
C ASP A 500 -28.42 -13.88 -21.76
N SER A 501 -28.66 -14.61 -20.67
CA SER A 501 -29.50 -15.82 -20.65
C SER A 501 -31.00 -15.57 -20.39
N VAL A 502 -31.42 -14.31 -20.23
CA VAL A 502 -32.84 -13.95 -19.94
C VAL A 502 -33.59 -13.49 -21.19
N SER A 503 -32.94 -13.36 -22.35
CA SER A 503 -33.56 -12.85 -23.58
C SER A 503 -33.99 -13.89 -24.61
N GLU A 504 -33.77 -15.19 -24.40
CA GLU A 504 -34.17 -16.22 -25.37
C GLU A 504 -34.79 -17.45 -24.69
N SER A 505 -36.10 -17.39 -24.40
CA SER A 505 -37.05 -18.53 -24.50
C SER A 505 -38.41 -18.19 -23.87
N ASN A 506 -39.18 -17.31 -24.53
CA ASN A 506 -40.64 -17.38 -24.47
C ASN A 506 -41.09 -18.40 -25.52
N ASN A 507 -41.52 -19.60 -25.11
CA ASN A 507 -42.68 -20.29 -25.68
C ASN A 507 -42.91 -21.69 -25.07
N VAL A 508 -44.20 -21.98 -24.89
CA VAL A 508 -44.88 -23.27 -24.67
C VAL A 508 -45.10 -23.72 -23.22
N ILE A 509 -46.39 -23.70 -22.88
CA ILE A 509 -47.10 -24.31 -21.74
C ILE A 509 -47.30 -25.81 -22.01
N SER A 510 -47.11 -26.69 -21.01
CA SER A 510 -48.09 -27.73 -20.62
C SER A 510 -47.56 -28.72 -19.56
N GLU A 511 -48.29 -28.80 -18.45
CA GLU A 511 -48.76 -29.99 -17.72
C GLU A 511 -47.83 -30.85 -16.82
N ILE A 512 -48.29 -30.96 -15.56
CA ILE A 512 -47.98 -31.85 -14.41
C ILE A 512 -48.73 -33.19 -14.68
N PRO A 513 -48.32 -34.42 -14.24
CA PRO A 513 -48.18 -34.71 -12.82
C PRO A 513 -47.22 -35.80 -12.29
N ALA A 514 -47.04 -35.64 -10.98
CA ALA A 514 -46.42 -36.45 -9.94
C ALA A 514 -46.71 -37.96 -9.93
N ARG A 515 -45.78 -38.72 -9.32
CA ARG A 515 -46.05 -39.96 -8.57
C ARG A 515 -45.01 -40.19 -7.46
N SER A 516 -45.52 -40.28 -6.21
CA SER A 516 -45.29 -41.27 -5.13
C SER A 516 -44.16 -42.31 -5.33
N GLU A 517 -43.46 -42.86 -4.33
CA GLU A 517 -43.60 -43.00 -2.87
C GLU A 517 -42.31 -43.72 -2.37
N GLU A 518 -41.91 -43.50 -1.10
CA GLU A 518 -41.44 -44.51 -0.09
C GLU A 518 -40.33 -45.55 -0.46
N SER A 519 -39.33 -45.92 0.35
CA SER A 519 -39.15 -46.00 1.81
C SER A 519 -37.71 -46.49 2.17
N ASN A 520 -37.38 -46.42 3.47
CA ASN A 520 -36.31 -47.08 4.25
C ASN A 520 -34.96 -46.32 4.40
N GLN A 521 -34.65 -45.69 5.56
CA GLN A 521 -34.20 -46.27 6.86
C GLN A 521 -33.05 -47.27 6.68
N GLU A 522 -31.92 -47.24 7.39
CA GLU A 522 -31.45 -46.52 8.58
C GLU A 522 -29.94 -46.84 8.69
N LEU A 523 -29.09 -45.90 9.10
CA LEU A 523 -27.90 -46.21 9.91
C LEU A 523 -27.30 -44.91 10.46
N LEU A 524 -27.66 -44.61 11.71
CA LEU A 524 -26.99 -43.64 12.55
C LEU A 524 -25.55 -44.09 12.83
N GLN A 525 -24.58 -43.23 12.50
CA GLN A 525 -23.32 -43.15 13.23
C GLN A 525 -22.97 -41.68 13.52
N SER A 526 -22.94 -41.38 14.82
CA SER A 526 -22.23 -40.30 15.51
C SER A 526 -22.42 -38.86 15.02
N ASN A 527 -23.52 -38.24 15.48
CA ASN A 527 -23.66 -36.79 15.60
C ASN A 527 -22.73 -36.24 16.68
N LEU A 528 -21.57 -35.69 16.30
CA LEU A 528 -20.82 -34.75 17.15
C LEU A 528 -20.20 -33.56 16.37
N GLY A 529 -20.63 -33.32 15.12
CA GLY A 529 -20.08 -32.26 14.25
C GLY A 529 -21.05 -31.16 13.83
N SER A 530 -22.35 -31.28 14.12
CA SER A 530 -23.41 -30.47 13.48
C SER A 530 -23.71 -29.13 14.15
N ASN A 531 -23.32 -28.91 15.41
CA ASN A 531 -23.65 -27.67 16.12
C ASN A 531 -22.72 -26.50 15.76
N ILE A 532 -21.44 -26.76 15.48
CA ILE A 532 -20.44 -25.72 15.19
C ILE A 532 -20.57 -25.16 13.76
N LEU A 533 -21.08 -25.96 12.81
CA LEU A 533 -21.25 -25.53 11.41
C LEU A 533 -22.38 -24.50 11.22
N LYS A 534 -23.35 -24.44 12.14
CA LYS A 534 -24.46 -23.46 12.08
C LYS A 534 -24.03 -22.04 12.43
N GLU A 535 -22.93 -21.86 13.16
CA GLU A 535 -22.44 -20.54 13.59
C GLU A 535 -21.78 -19.73 12.44
N ASN A 536 -21.33 -20.40 11.37
CA ASN A 536 -20.55 -19.76 10.29
C ASN A 536 -21.32 -19.54 8.98
N ILE A 537 -22.62 -19.90 8.92
CA ILE A 537 -23.44 -19.79 7.71
C ILE A 537 -24.53 -18.74 7.94
N GLN A 538 -24.45 -17.62 7.21
CA GLN A 538 -25.59 -16.69 7.14
C GLN A 538 -26.56 -17.15 6.05
N ARG A 539 -27.80 -17.48 6.44
CA ARG A 539 -28.96 -17.58 5.54
C ARG A 539 -29.63 -16.21 5.50
N THR A 540 -29.70 -15.59 4.32
CA THR A 540 -30.37 -14.30 4.17
C THR A 540 -31.85 -14.50 3.87
N ASP A 541 -32.72 -14.15 4.83
CA ASP A 541 -34.04 -13.59 4.52
C ASP A 541 -33.88 -12.06 4.36
N GLU A 542 -34.53 -11.50 3.34
CA GLU A 542 -34.45 -10.08 3.00
C GLU A 542 -35.11 -9.23 4.09
N ASN A 543 -34.40 -8.94 5.19
CA ASN A 543 -34.66 -7.75 6.00
C ASN A 543 -33.48 -7.43 6.94
N ASN A 544 -33.07 -6.17 6.84
CA ASN A 544 -31.93 -5.52 7.47
C ASN A 544 -31.98 -5.60 9.02
N ARG A 545 -31.12 -6.40 9.66
CA ARG A 545 -30.67 -6.22 11.06
C ARG A 545 -29.24 -6.73 11.25
N THR A 546 -28.41 -5.90 11.86
CA THR A 546 -27.13 -6.23 12.48
C THR A 546 -27.29 -7.48 13.36
N CYS A 547 -26.45 -8.50 13.18
CA CYS A 547 -26.57 -9.78 13.89
C CYS A 547 -25.25 -10.18 14.55
N GLU A 548 -25.32 -10.37 15.87
CA GLU A 548 -24.32 -10.95 16.77
C GLU A 548 -24.10 -12.42 16.40
N CYS A 549 -23.03 -12.75 15.65
CA CYS A 549 -22.69 -14.14 15.38
C CYS A 549 -21.21 -14.29 15.01
N SER A 550 -20.33 -13.99 15.96
CA SER A 550 -18.97 -14.55 15.95
C SER A 550 -18.38 -14.39 17.35
N ASP A 551 -17.81 -15.46 17.90
CA ASP A 551 -16.97 -15.40 19.11
C ASP A 551 -15.81 -14.39 18.95
N PHE A 552 -15.52 -13.97 17.72
CA PHE A 552 -14.52 -12.99 17.35
C PHE A 552 -15.19 -11.72 16.79
N GLN A 553 -15.02 -10.56 17.43
CA GLN A 553 -15.55 -9.29 16.96
C GLN A 553 -14.68 -8.70 15.83
N LEU A 554 -14.78 -9.28 14.63
CA LEU A 554 -14.06 -8.78 13.44
C LEU A 554 -15.01 -8.17 12.40
N PRO A 555 -14.60 -7.10 11.70
CA PRO A 555 -15.42 -6.44 10.69
C PRO A 555 -15.58 -7.32 9.44
N VAL A 556 -16.79 -7.32 8.86
CA VAL A 556 -17.08 -8.01 7.60
C VAL A 556 -16.82 -7.07 6.42
N HIS A 557 -15.92 -7.47 5.53
CA HIS A 557 -15.56 -6.70 4.35
C HIS A 557 -16.70 -6.64 3.34
N THR A 558 -17.00 -5.44 2.86
CA THR A 558 -17.93 -5.22 1.75
C THR A 558 -17.18 -5.37 0.42
N ALA A 559 -17.59 -6.34 -0.39
CA ALA A 559 -16.94 -6.59 -1.67
C ALA A 559 -16.86 -5.32 -2.54
N ARG A 560 -15.68 -5.07 -3.12
CA ARG A 560 -15.37 -3.92 -4.02
C ARG A 560 -15.25 -2.57 -3.31
N THR A 561 -15.10 -2.54 -1.99
CA THR A 561 -14.62 -1.36 -1.25
C THR A 561 -13.15 -1.53 -0.88
N GLU A 562 -12.49 -0.47 -0.42
CA GLU A 562 -11.16 -0.58 0.19
C GLU A 562 -11.25 -1.32 1.53
N PHE A 563 -10.18 -2.04 1.89
CA PHE A 563 -10.09 -2.70 3.19
C PHE A 563 -9.83 -1.68 4.30
N GLN A 564 -10.82 -1.51 5.18
CA GLN A 564 -10.75 -0.54 6.28
C GLN A 564 -9.98 -1.06 7.49
N HIS A 565 -9.78 -2.38 7.61
CA HIS A 565 -9.06 -3.04 8.69
C HIS A 565 -8.12 -4.12 8.12
N PRO A 566 -7.00 -4.44 8.79
CA PRO A 566 -6.09 -5.49 8.35
C PRO A 566 -6.70 -6.89 8.57
N ASP A 567 -7.36 -7.11 9.70
CA ASP A 567 -8.07 -8.35 10.01
C ASP A 567 -9.56 -8.21 9.71
N VAL A 568 -10.06 -9.01 8.78
CA VAL A 568 -11.44 -8.90 8.28
C VAL A 568 -12.04 -10.27 7.96
N PHE A 569 -13.36 -10.35 8.04
CA PHE A 569 -14.12 -11.44 7.42
C PHE A 569 -14.47 -11.11 5.97
N VAL A 570 -14.08 -11.98 5.03
CA VAL A 570 -14.40 -11.86 3.60
C VAL A 570 -15.53 -12.83 3.24
N PRO A 571 -16.71 -12.34 2.84
CA PRO A 571 -17.85 -13.21 2.52
C PRO A 571 -17.62 -13.99 1.21
N TRP A 572 -18.06 -15.24 1.20
CA TRP A 572 -18.08 -16.13 0.05
C TRP A 572 -19.50 -16.66 -0.17
N LYS A 573 -20.07 -16.40 -1.35
CA LYS A 573 -21.46 -16.76 -1.66
C LYS A 573 -21.48 -18.01 -2.53
N VAL A 574 -22.20 -19.03 -2.07
CA VAL A 574 -22.48 -20.25 -2.85
C VAL A 574 -23.96 -20.25 -3.23
N LYS A 575 -24.26 -20.47 -4.51
CA LYS A 575 -25.63 -20.69 -4.98
C LYS A 575 -25.93 -22.19 -4.87
N SER A 576 -26.89 -22.59 -4.03
CA SER A 576 -27.40 -23.97 -4.06
C SER A 576 -28.28 -24.17 -5.29
N LYS A 577 -28.14 -25.31 -5.97
CA LYS A 577 -29.01 -25.72 -7.08
C LYS A 577 -30.21 -26.55 -6.63
N GLU A 578 -30.35 -26.84 -5.35
CA GLU A 578 -31.38 -27.73 -4.85
C GLU A 578 -32.57 -26.94 -4.30
N THR A 579 -33.73 -27.18 -4.93
CA THR A 579 -35.10 -26.66 -4.66
C THR A 579 -35.45 -25.29 -5.23
N ASN A 580 -36.72 -25.13 -5.65
CA ASN A 580 -37.35 -23.97 -6.30
C ASN A 580 -37.34 -22.66 -5.47
N HIS A 581 -36.53 -22.58 -4.42
CA HIS A 581 -36.23 -21.38 -3.64
C HIS A 581 -34.71 -21.19 -3.61
N GLN A 582 -34.23 -20.14 -4.29
CA GLN A 582 -32.81 -19.78 -4.36
C GLN A 582 -32.29 -19.36 -2.98
N THR A 583 -31.85 -20.31 -2.17
CA THR A 583 -31.12 -20.02 -0.94
C THR A 583 -29.65 -19.73 -1.29
N LYS A 584 -29.16 -18.56 -0.88
CA LYS A 584 -27.75 -18.17 -0.98
C LYS A 584 -27.11 -18.45 0.36
N GLU A 585 -26.18 -19.41 0.41
CA GLU A 585 -25.35 -19.61 1.59
C GLU A 585 -24.14 -18.69 1.52
N VAL A 586 -23.90 -17.96 2.61
CA VAL A 586 -22.75 -17.07 2.75
C VAL A 586 -21.83 -17.61 3.83
N PHE A 587 -20.60 -17.93 3.43
CA PHE A 587 -19.53 -18.33 4.33
C PHE A 587 -18.62 -17.13 4.61
N LEU A 588 -18.26 -16.90 5.87
CA LEU A 588 -17.27 -15.89 6.23
C LEU A 588 -15.88 -16.51 6.28
N ARG A 589 -14.91 -15.89 5.62
CA ARG A 589 -13.52 -16.35 5.63
C ARG A 589 -12.63 -15.34 6.33
N TYR A 590 -11.79 -15.77 7.24
CA TYR A 590 -10.81 -14.89 7.87
C TYR A 590 -9.68 -14.53 6.89
N TYR A 591 -9.34 -13.24 6.84
CA TYR A 591 -8.24 -12.69 6.06
C TYR A 591 -7.50 -11.61 6.86
N HIS A 592 -6.17 -11.71 6.87
CA HIS A 592 -5.23 -10.64 7.15
C HIS A 592 -4.77 -10.00 5.83
N VAL A 593 -5.21 -8.78 5.53
CA VAL A 593 -4.76 -8.03 4.34
C VAL A 593 -3.55 -7.19 4.68
N PHE A 594 -2.49 -7.34 3.88
CA PHE A 594 -1.18 -6.83 4.20
C PHE A 594 -1.03 -5.36 3.81
N GLU A 595 -0.39 -4.59 4.69
CA GLU A 595 0.01 -3.22 4.38
C GLU A 595 1.24 -3.17 3.46
N GLU A 596 1.49 -1.99 2.90
CA GLU A 596 2.72 -1.76 2.13
C GLU A 596 3.93 -2.04 3.02
N ASN A 597 4.89 -2.82 2.51
CA ASN A 597 6.10 -3.28 3.21
C ASN A 597 5.92 -4.32 4.33
N GLU A 598 4.71 -4.62 4.80
CA GLU A 598 4.50 -5.55 5.92
C GLU A 598 5.07 -6.95 5.62
N LEU A 599 4.78 -7.52 4.44
CA LEU A 599 5.34 -8.81 4.02
C LEU A 599 6.88 -8.78 3.94
N ASN A 600 7.43 -7.63 3.53
CA ASN A 600 8.87 -7.43 3.43
C ASN A 600 9.53 -7.35 4.82
N GLU A 601 8.89 -6.72 5.80
CA GLU A 601 9.33 -6.69 7.20
C GLU A 601 9.25 -8.07 7.84
N LEU A 602 8.14 -8.80 7.62
CA LEU A 602 7.97 -10.18 8.07
C LEU A 602 9.12 -11.08 7.62
N CYS A 603 9.49 -11.01 6.33
CA CYS A 603 10.62 -11.78 5.80
C CYS A 603 11.98 -11.27 6.29
N SER A 604 12.09 -9.99 6.68
CA SER A 604 13.35 -9.43 7.19
C SER A 604 13.69 -9.90 8.59
N ALA A 605 12.73 -10.45 9.33
CA ALA A 605 12.96 -11.06 10.64
C ALA A 605 13.81 -12.35 10.55
N LEU A 606 13.94 -12.95 9.37
CA LEU A 606 14.74 -14.15 9.14
C LEU A 606 16.16 -13.78 8.71
N THR A 607 17.15 -14.29 9.43
CA THR A 607 18.57 -14.00 9.20
C THR A 607 19.20 -14.91 8.14
N ASP A 608 18.58 -16.04 7.85
CA ASP A 608 19.05 -17.11 6.97
C ASP A 608 18.53 -16.99 5.52
N ILE A 609 17.86 -15.89 5.17
CA ILE A 609 17.38 -15.63 3.80
C ILE A 609 17.90 -14.29 3.24
N THR A 610 18.01 -14.23 1.92
CA THR A 610 18.34 -13.03 1.15
C THR A 610 17.16 -12.67 0.26
N LYS A 611 16.60 -11.47 0.47
CA LYS A 611 15.51 -10.96 -0.38
C LYS A 611 16.06 -10.59 -1.75
N LEU A 612 15.49 -11.15 -2.80
CA LEU A 612 15.87 -10.90 -4.20
C LEU A 612 15.00 -9.80 -4.82
N GLN A 613 13.68 -9.85 -4.62
CA GLN A 613 12.75 -8.94 -5.27
C GLN A 613 11.48 -8.74 -4.43
N THR A 614 10.98 -7.52 -4.37
CA THR A 614 9.65 -7.19 -3.80
C THR A 614 8.89 -6.35 -4.83
N TYR A 615 7.64 -6.66 -5.07
CA TYR A 615 6.82 -5.93 -6.05
C TYR A 615 5.33 -6.02 -5.74
N TYR A 616 4.54 -5.11 -6.32
CA TYR A 616 3.09 -5.08 -6.24
C TYR A 616 2.50 -5.49 -7.60
N THR A 617 1.53 -6.39 -7.61
CA THR A 617 0.81 -6.75 -8.85
C THR A 617 -0.62 -7.26 -8.59
N GLU A 618 -1.56 -6.83 -9.42
CA GLU A 618 -2.98 -7.22 -9.39
C GLU A 618 -3.61 -7.23 -7.97
N GLY A 619 -3.27 -6.25 -7.12
CA GLY A 619 -3.80 -6.16 -5.75
C GLY A 619 -3.08 -7.01 -4.72
N ASN A 620 -1.86 -7.48 -5.01
CA ASN A 620 -1.07 -8.34 -4.14
C ASN A 620 0.33 -7.80 -3.92
N TRP A 621 0.81 -7.90 -2.68
CA TRP A 621 2.24 -7.78 -2.37
C TRP A 621 2.92 -9.11 -2.65
N CYS A 622 4.03 -9.05 -3.37
CA CYS A 622 4.82 -10.22 -3.77
C CYS A 622 6.26 -10.05 -3.30
N ILE A 623 6.86 -11.14 -2.81
CA ILE A 623 8.28 -11.19 -2.48
C ILE A 623 8.91 -12.47 -3.02
N ILE A 624 10.14 -12.33 -3.52
CA ILE A 624 11.04 -13.44 -3.84
C ILE A 624 12.23 -13.35 -2.91
N PHE A 625 12.53 -14.44 -2.20
CA PHE A 625 13.74 -14.57 -1.41
C PHE A 625 14.47 -15.87 -1.73
N GLU A 626 15.74 -15.91 -1.36
CA GLU A 626 16.65 -17.04 -1.53
C GLU A 626 17.19 -17.48 -0.16
N LYS A 627 17.33 -18.78 0.05
CA LYS A 627 17.98 -19.33 1.24
C LYS A 627 19.48 -19.09 1.16
N LYS A 628 20.07 -18.50 2.22
CA LYS A 628 21.52 -18.31 2.30
C LYS A 628 22.26 -19.65 2.38
N SER A 629 23.47 -19.65 1.85
CA SER A 629 24.41 -20.78 1.95
C SER A 629 24.90 -21.04 3.35
#